data_AF-A0A455TJW2-F1
#
_entry.id   AF-A0A455TJW2-F1
#
_cell.length_a   1.000
_cell.length_b   1.000
_cell.length_c   1.000
_cell.angle_alpha   90.00
_cell.angle_beta   90.00
_cell.angle_gamma   90.00
#
_symmetry.space_group_name_H-M   'P 1'
#
loop_
_entity.id
_entity.type
_entity.pdbx_description
1 polymer ?
#
loop_
_entity_poly.entity_id
_entity_poly.type
_entity_poly.pdbx_seq_one_letter_code
_entity_poly.pdbx_strand_id
1 'polypeptide(L)'
;MYASIGECSIAAVNLTSSQAILGIRPKDCLNYEFLYFYLTSLKEKIKLQGQQGTQSNLNAGMVKEFELDLPSIREQQKIAAVLSAADAEISTLEKKLACLRDEKKALMQQLLTGKRRVKVDEAVAE
;
A
#
# COMPACT_ATOMS: atom_id res chain seq x y z
N MET A 1 0.20 2.07 22.28
CA MET A 1 0.21 1.61 20.87
C MET A 1 -1.05 2.19 20.24
N TYR A 2 -0.90 3.27 19.46
CA TYR A 2 -2.04 4.00 18.91
C TYR A 2 -2.73 3.15 17.83
N ALA A 3 -4.05 3.08 17.86
CA ALA A 3 -4.83 2.36 16.86
C ALA A 3 -4.54 2.91 15.46
N SER A 4 -4.24 2.03 14.51
CA SER A 4 -4.02 2.35 13.09
C SER A 4 -5.37 2.59 12.39
N ILE A 5 -6.04 3.69 12.78
CA ILE A 5 -7.37 4.04 12.33
C ILE A 5 -7.35 4.43 10.85
N GLY A 6 -8.30 3.89 10.09
CA GLY A 6 -8.45 4.15 8.67
C GLY A 6 -7.49 3.36 7.77
N GLU A 7 -6.67 2.47 8.33
CA GLU A 7 -5.91 1.52 7.50
C GLU A 7 -6.84 0.49 6.88
N CYS A 8 -6.70 0.28 5.59
CA CYS A 8 -7.46 -0.70 4.82
C CYS A 8 -6.51 -1.69 4.16
N SER A 9 -6.95 -2.94 4.03
CA SER A 9 -6.25 -3.96 3.26
C SER A 9 -7.24 -4.96 2.67
N ILE A 10 -6.83 -5.60 1.57
CA ILE A 10 -7.62 -6.65 0.91
C ILE A 10 -7.12 -8.00 1.40
N ALA A 11 -8.02 -8.82 1.94
CA ALA A 11 -7.71 -10.18 2.32
C ALA A 11 -7.50 -11.05 1.07
N ALA A 12 -6.25 -11.45 0.80
CA ALA A 12 -5.90 -12.33 -0.32
C ALA A 12 -6.29 -13.81 -0.06
N VAL A 13 -6.52 -14.17 1.20
CA VAL A 13 -6.88 -15.52 1.65
C VAL A 13 -7.95 -15.45 2.73
N ASN A 14 -8.63 -16.57 2.95
CA ASN A 14 -9.55 -16.69 4.08
C ASN A 14 -8.79 -16.50 5.41
N LEU A 15 -9.33 -15.64 6.27
CA LEU A 15 -8.71 -15.31 7.56
C LEU A 15 -9.76 -15.04 8.62
N THR A 16 -9.33 -15.07 9.88
CA THR A 16 -10.10 -14.63 11.04
C THR A 16 -9.47 -13.35 11.59
N SER A 17 -10.26 -12.36 11.94
CA SER A 17 -9.77 -11.09 12.48
C SER A 17 -10.16 -10.92 13.96
N SER A 18 -9.39 -10.11 14.69
CA SER A 18 -9.74 -9.72 16.06
C SER A 18 -10.84 -8.65 16.04
N GLN A 19 -11.39 -8.32 17.22
CA GLN A 19 -12.41 -7.25 17.37
C GLN A 19 -11.94 -5.86 16.92
N ALA A 20 -10.62 -5.64 16.77
CA ALA A 20 -10.05 -4.37 16.35
C ALA A 20 -10.05 -4.17 14.83
N ILE A 21 -10.37 -5.22 14.06
CA ILE A 21 -10.39 -5.19 12.59
C ILE A 21 -11.82 -5.45 12.12
N LEU A 22 -12.35 -4.50 11.34
CA LEU A 22 -13.67 -4.65 10.74
C LEU A 22 -13.57 -5.37 9.40
N GLY A 23 -14.25 -6.51 9.27
CA GLY A 23 -14.41 -7.19 7.99
C GLY A 23 -15.55 -6.56 7.18
N ILE A 24 -15.25 -6.14 5.96
CA ILE A 24 -16.23 -5.60 5.02
C ILE A 24 -16.39 -6.58 3.85
N ARG A 25 -17.63 -6.97 3.55
CA ARG A 25 -17.97 -7.81 2.40
C ARG A 25 -18.85 -7.01 1.43
N PRO A 26 -18.29 -6.53 0.31
CA PRO A 26 -19.04 -5.79 -0.69
C PRO A 26 -20.17 -6.63 -1.29
N LYS A 27 -21.26 -5.97 -1.68
CA LYS A 27 -22.31 -6.57 -2.52
C LYS A 27 -21.90 -6.51 -3.99
N ASP A 28 -22.61 -7.22 -4.86
CA ASP A 28 -22.29 -7.32 -6.30
C ASP A 28 -22.27 -5.96 -7.04
N CYS A 29 -22.95 -4.93 -6.52
CA CYS A 29 -22.94 -3.59 -7.07
C CYS A 29 -21.70 -2.75 -6.71
N LEU A 30 -20.79 -3.28 -5.89
CA LEU A 30 -19.62 -2.59 -5.39
C LEU A 30 -18.36 -3.44 -5.60
N ASN A 31 -17.46 -2.95 -6.47
CA ASN A 31 -16.16 -3.57 -6.67
C ASN A 31 -15.28 -3.36 -5.43
N TYR A 32 -14.64 -4.43 -4.95
CA TYR A 32 -13.86 -4.40 -3.71
C TYR A 32 -12.54 -3.62 -3.84
N GLU A 33 -11.91 -3.60 -5.02
CA GLU A 33 -10.68 -2.83 -5.26
C GLU A 33 -11.00 -1.34 -5.32
N PHE A 34 -12.08 -0.96 -5.99
CA PHE A 34 -12.60 0.40 -5.96
C PHE A 34 -12.89 0.85 -4.52
N LEU A 35 -13.59 0.03 -3.74
CA LEU A 35 -13.86 0.33 -2.33
C LEU A 35 -12.56 0.53 -1.53
N TYR A 36 -11.57 -0.33 -1.74
CA TYR A 36 -10.26 -0.22 -1.10
C TYR A 36 -9.59 1.12 -1.42
N PHE A 37 -9.53 1.52 -2.69
CA PHE A 37 -8.95 2.80 -3.09
C PHE A 37 -9.75 3.99 -2.58
N TYR A 38 -11.08 3.90 -2.61
CA TYR A 38 -11.96 4.96 -2.13
C TYR A 38 -11.78 5.18 -0.63
N LEU A 39 -11.80 4.13 0.18
CA LEU A 39 -11.57 4.23 1.63
C LEU A 39 -10.17 4.74 1.96
N THR A 40 -9.15 4.28 1.20
CA THR A 40 -7.78 4.78 1.32
C THR A 40 -7.70 6.28 1.04
N SER A 41 -8.42 6.78 0.02
CA SER A 41 -8.48 8.21 -0.28
C SER A 41 -9.15 9.03 0.82
N LEU A 42 -10.05 8.43 1.60
CA LEU A 42 -10.77 9.06 2.71
C LEU A 42 -10.08 8.89 4.07
N LYS A 43 -8.92 8.25 4.13
CA LYS A 43 -8.22 7.89 5.37
C LYS A 43 -8.12 9.05 6.38
N GLU A 44 -7.74 10.24 5.93
CA GLU A 44 -7.61 11.39 6.84
C GLU A 44 -8.97 11.89 7.35
N LYS A 45 -10.00 11.88 6.51
CA LYS A 45 -11.38 12.18 6.92
C LYS A 45 -11.89 11.17 7.95
N ILE A 46 -11.63 9.88 7.69
CA ILE A 46 -11.98 8.77 8.58
C ILE A 46 -11.28 8.90 9.94
N LYS A 47 -9.98 9.23 9.95
CA LYS A 47 -9.22 9.47 11.17
C LYS A 47 -9.78 10.62 11.99
N LEU A 48 -10.12 11.75 11.36
CA LEU A 48 -10.69 12.91 12.05
C LEU A 48 -12.04 12.57 12.69
N GLN A 49 -12.88 11.78 12.02
CA GLN A 49 -14.17 11.36 12.56
C GLN A 49 -14.06 10.31 13.67
N GLY A 50 -13.01 9.50 13.67
CA GLY A 50 -12.71 8.54 14.75
C GLY A 50 -12.16 9.18 16.03
N GLN A 51 -11.74 10.45 15.99
CA GLN A 51 -11.19 11.21 17.14
C GLN A 51 -12.27 11.77 18.09
N GLN A 52 -13.37 11.03 18.33
CA GLN A 52 -14.36 11.45 19.33
C GLN A 52 -13.98 10.89 20.72
N GLY A 53 -13.32 11.71 21.54
CA GLY A 53 -12.99 11.42 22.94
C GLY A 53 -11.52 11.05 23.21
N THR A 54 -11.24 10.54 24.42
CA THR A 54 -9.86 10.23 24.91
C THR A 54 -9.19 9.04 24.19
N GLN A 55 -9.99 8.19 23.55
CA GLN A 55 -9.53 7.02 22.78
C GLN A 55 -10.11 7.13 21.36
N SER A 56 -9.25 7.37 20.38
CA SER A 56 -9.65 7.38 18.99
C SER A 56 -9.98 5.95 18.55
N ASN A 57 -11.20 5.69 18.08
CA ASN A 57 -11.62 4.38 17.58
C ASN A 57 -12.79 4.50 16.60
N LEU A 58 -12.91 3.54 15.69
CA LEU A 58 -14.07 3.41 14.79
C LEU A 58 -14.84 2.15 15.13
N ASN A 59 -16.13 2.30 15.38
CA ASN A 59 -17.03 1.15 15.53
C ASN A 59 -17.78 0.85 14.22
N ALA A 60 -18.39 -0.33 14.13
CA ALA A 60 -19.10 -0.77 12.94
C ALA A 60 -20.32 0.13 12.58
N GLY A 61 -20.91 0.82 13.55
CA GLY A 61 -22.00 1.77 13.31
C GLY A 61 -21.52 3.00 12.55
N MET A 62 -20.45 3.63 13.04
CA MET A 62 -19.78 4.76 12.37
C MET A 62 -19.36 4.39 10.95
N VAL A 63 -18.85 3.18 10.74
CA VAL A 63 -18.44 2.76 9.39
C VAL A 63 -19.62 2.61 8.43
N LYS A 64 -20.78 2.18 8.93
CA LYS A 64 -22.00 2.03 8.11
C LYS A 64 -22.66 3.35 7.73
N GLU A 65 -22.39 4.41 8.47
CA GLU A 65 -22.91 5.75 8.22
C GLU A 65 -22.10 6.52 7.16
N PHE A 66 -20.95 5.99 6.73
CA PHE A 66 -20.21 6.59 5.62
C PHE A 66 -21.00 6.50 4.32
N GLU A 67 -21.38 7.67 3.81
CA GLU A 67 -21.91 7.81 2.47
C GLU A 67 -20.77 7.66 1.44
N LEU A 68 -21.02 6.83 0.43
CA LEU A 68 -20.11 6.55 -0.67
C LEU A 68 -20.76 7.03 -1.96
N ASP A 69 -20.05 7.87 -2.72
CA ASP A 69 -20.44 8.18 -4.08
C ASP A 69 -20.19 6.93 -4.94
N LEU A 70 -21.27 6.28 -5.37
CA LEU A 70 -21.22 4.98 -6.03
C LEU A 70 -21.46 5.11 -7.54
N PRO A 71 -20.41 5.23 -8.37
CA PRO A 71 -20.56 5.24 -9.82
C PRO A 71 -20.96 3.85 -10.34
N SER A 72 -21.21 3.74 -11.64
CA SER A 72 -21.56 2.46 -12.27
C SER A 72 -20.45 1.41 -12.05
N ILE A 73 -20.82 0.12 -11.95
CA ILE A 73 -19.83 -0.96 -11.73
C ILE A 73 -18.71 -0.97 -12.77
N ARG A 74 -19.02 -0.62 -14.01
CA ARG A 74 -18.04 -0.53 -15.11
C ARG A 74 -17.03 0.60 -14.87
N GLU A 75 -17.48 1.72 -14.32
CA GLU A 75 -16.62 2.85 -13.98
C GLU A 75 -15.74 2.53 -12.77
N GLN A 76 -16.32 1.91 -11.73
CA GLN A 76 -15.57 1.43 -10.57
C GLN A 76 -14.40 0.52 -11.00
N GLN A 77 -14.65 -0.44 -11.89
CA GLN A 77 -13.63 -1.34 -12.44
C GLN A 77 -12.52 -0.59 -13.19
N LYS A 78 -12.86 0.44 -13.98
CA LYS A 78 -11.86 1.24 -14.70
C LYS A 78 -10.98 2.04 -13.74
N ILE A 79 -11.57 2.66 -12.73
CA ILE A 79 -10.85 3.41 -11.70
C ILE A 79 -9.90 2.46 -10.97
N ALA A 80 -10.42 1.33 -10.49
CA ALA A 80 -9.63 0.31 -9.80
C ALA A 80 -8.47 -0.20 -10.66
N ALA A 81 -8.71 -0.51 -11.94
CA ALA A 81 -7.68 -1.01 -12.84
C ALA A 81 -6.51 -0.03 -13.02
N VAL A 82 -6.78 1.27 -13.17
CA VAL A 82 -5.74 2.29 -13.31
C VAL A 82 -4.91 2.41 -12.03
N LEU A 83 -5.56 2.45 -10.87
CA LEU A 83 -4.88 2.58 -9.59
C LEU A 83 -4.07 1.31 -9.24
N SER A 84 -4.65 0.12 -9.45
CA SER A 84 -3.94 -1.15 -9.28
C SER A 84 -2.72 -1.27 -10.19
N ALA A 85 -2.79 -0.75 -11.43
CA ALA A 85 -1.65 -0.75 -12.33
C ALA A 85 -0.51 0.14 -11.81
N ALA A 86 -0.84 1.33 -11.28
CA ALA A 86 0.13 2.22 -10.66
C ALA A 86 0.80 1.58 -9.43
N ASP A 87 0.02 0.96 -8.54
CA ASP A 87 0.56 0.26 -7.36
C ASP A 87 1.46 -0.92 -7.76
N ALA A 88 1.11 -1.66 -8.80
CA ALA A 88 1.94 -2.75 -9.33
C ALA A 88 3.27 -2.23 -9.89
N GLU A 89 3.27 -1.08 -10.56
CA GLU A 89 4.48 -0.42 -11.05
C GLU A 89 5.36 0.04 -9.88
N ILE A 90 4.78 0.71 -8.88
CA ILE A 90 5.50 1.13 -7.67
C ILE A 90 6.15 -0.07 -6.99
N SER A 91 5.38 -1.15 -6.74
CA SER A 91 5.90 -2.36 -6.11
C SER A 91 7.05 -2.98 -6.91
N THR A 92 6.97 -2.94 -8.24
CA THR A 92 8.03 -3.44 -9.13
C THR A 92 9.30 -2.60 -9.01
N LEU A 93 9.16 -1.27 -8.97
CA LEU A 93 10.28 -0.35 -8.82
C LEU A 93 10.95 -0.48 -7.44
N GLU A 94 10.17 -0.63 -6.38
CA GLU A 94 10.69 -0.85 -5.02
C GLU A 94 11.50 -2.15 -4.92
N LYS A 95 11.01 -3.24 -5.53
CA LYS A 95 11.75 -4.52 -5.60
C LYS A 95 13.06 -4.37 -6.37
N LYS A 96 13.05 -3.67 -7.51
CA LYS A 96 14.27 -3.37 -8.27
C LYS A 96 15.26 -2.55 -7.46
N LEU A 97 14.77 -1.52 -6.76
CA LEU A 97 15.60 -0.67 -5.90
C LEU A 97 16.24 -1.46 -4.75
N ALA A 98 15.49 -2.35 -4.10
CA ALA A 98 16.01 -3.23 -3.06
C ALA A 98 17.13 -4.14 -3.61
N CYS A 99 16.90 -4.79 -4.76
CA CYS A 99 17.89 -5.64 -5.41
C CYS A 99 19.18 -4.89 -5.78
N LEU A 100 19.06 -3.68 -6.36
CA LEU A 100 20.22 -2.85 -6.70
C LEU A 100 21.00 -2.39 -5.45
N ARG A 101 20.31 -2.13 -4.35
CA ARG A 101 20.96 -1.79 -3.07
C ARG A 101 21.76 -2.97 -2.52
N ASP A 102 21.21 -4.17 -2.60
CA ASP A 102 21.89 -5.39 -2.17
C ASP A 102 23.09 -5.71 -3.08
N GLU A 103 22.94 -5.58 -4.40
CA GLU A 103 24.03 -5.75 -5.36
C GLU A 103 25.15 -4.74 -5.12
N LYS A 104 24.80 -3.46 -4.94
CA LYS A 104 25.78 -2.41 -4.59
C LYS A 104 26.53 -2.78 -3.32
N LYS A 105 25.83 -3.21 -2.26
CA LYS A 105 26.44 -3.59 -0.98
C LYS A 105 27.41 -4.77 -1.15
N ALA A 106 26.98 -5.81 -1.87
CA ALA A 106 27.82 -6.97 -2.14
C ALA A 106 29.06 -6.61 -2.97
N LEU A 107 28.89 -5.79 -4.02
CA LEU A 107 29.99 -5.31 -4.84
C LEU A 107 30.98 -4.47 -4.03
N MET A 108 30.49 -3.54 -3.21
CA MET A 108 31.35 -2.74 -2.32
C MET A 108 32.15 -3.63 -1.38
N GLN A 109 31.54 -4.67 -0.79
CA GLN A 109 32.29 -5.64 0.03
C GLN A 109 33.39 -6.34 -0.78
N GLN A 110 33.11 -6.80 -2.00
CA GLN A 110 34.11 -7.47 -2.84
C GLN A 110 35.27 -6.53 -3.24
N LEU A 111 34.97 -5.28 -3.56
CA LEU A 111 35.96 -4.28 -3.98
C LEU A 111 36.83 -3.81 -2.81
N LEU A 112 36.21 -3.44 -1.68
CA LEU A 112 36.93 -2.91 -0.51
C LEU A 112 37.74 -3.98 0.24
N THR A 113 37.33 -5.25 0.17
CA THR A 113 38.14 -6.37 0.68
C THR A 113 39.17 -6.88 -0.32
N GLY A 114 39.19 -6.32 -1.53
CA GLY A 114 40.14 -6.71 -2.57
C GLY A 114 39.92 -8.09 -3.18
N LYS A 115 38.80 -8.76 -2.85
CA LYS A 115 38.37 -10.00 -3.51
C LYS A 115 38.15 -9.80 -5.01
N ARG A 116 37.77 -8.58 -5.41
CA ARG A 116 37.67 -8.16 -6.82
C ARG A 116 38.48 -6.89 -7.03
N ARG A 117 39.32 -6.87 -8.07
CA ARG A 117 40.12 -5.70 -8.47
C ARG A 117 39.51 -5.05 -9.71
N VAL A 118 39.51 -3.71 -9.74
CA VAL A 118 39.09 -2.93 -10.90
C VAL A 118 40.32 -2.67 -11.75
N LYS A 119 40.28 -3.04 -13.04
CA LYS A 119 41.26 -2.58 -14.01
C LYS A 119 40.79 -1.22 -14.50
N VAL A 120 41.64 -0.21 -14.43
CA VAL A 120 41.37 1.12 -14.99
C VAL A 120 42.09 1.15 -16.33
N ASP A 121 41.36 1.43 -17.41
CA ASP A 121 41.99 1.65 -18.72
C ASP A 121 42.68 3.02 -18.71
N GLU A 122 43.93 3.09 -19.19
CA GLU A 122 44.80 4.28 -19.12
C GLU A 122 44.32 5.48 -19.97
N ALA A 123 43.16 5.39 -20.62
CA ALA A 123 42.72 6.32 -21.66
C ALA A 123 41.98 7.59 -21.16
N VAL A 124 42.00 7.92 -19.87
CA VAL A 124 41.38 9.16 -19.34
C VAL A 124 42.38 9.99 -18.54
N ALA A 125 43.56 10.19 -19.12
CA ALA A 125 44.54 11.17 -18.68
C ALA A 125 45.01 12.01 -19.89
N GLU A 126 44.12 12.85 -20.41
CA GLU A 126 44.44 14.09 -21.13
C GLU A 126 43.38 15.15 -20.85
#